data_AF-A0A7Y5QCS4-F1
#
_entry.id   AF-A0A7Y5QCS4-F1
#
_cell.length_a   1.000
_cell.length_b   1.000
_cell.length_c   1.000
_cell.angle_alpha   90.00
_cell.angle_beta   90.00
_cell.angle_gamma   90.00
#
_symmetry.space_group_name_H-M   'P 1'
#
loop_
_entity.id
_entity.type
_entity.pdbx_description
1 polymer ?
#
loop_
_entity_poly.entity_id
_entity_poly.type
_entity_poly.pdbx_seq_one_letter_code
_entity_poly.pdbx_strand_id
1 'polypeptide(L)'
;MITLSSARPEGDHRPMGFADRLLSLPFVQRSDALRSFILGAWLGWQIESNWADPLLFAVYSFARPLASVMILVVMYSVITDGATQQPIFAYIYLGNALYIIVGGMLAGISWAVIDDREHYRTAKQLYTSPLVGYAYLCGRGAARLLIGTISTIIVTVFGVLLFGIPITFGSIDLPFLIASIVLGLTTLSGLGLIIGAISFQLGRNAWQAGELISGALYLFAGALFPLDILPPVLREIGLIFPATYWLEAMRRALLGANMIGFQTFAALDNTAITFILLAMSVGLWISAAFVYRWSMRQAREKGVIDLETNY
;
A
#
# COMPACT_ATOMS: atom_id res chain seq x y z
N MET A 1 38.92 18.11 -3.20
CA MET A 1 39.02 16.70 -2.77
C MET A 1 38.94 16.72 -1.24
N ILE A 2 37.73 16.69 -0.69
CA ILE A 2 37.52 16.76 0.77
C ILE A 2 36.94 15.41 1.19
N THR A 3 37.82 14.58 1.72
CA THR A 3 37.48 13.33 2.40
C THR A 3 36.80 13.67 3.72
N LEU A 4 35.48 13.45 3.80
CA LEU A 4 34.77 13.42 5.08
C LEU A 4 35.11 12.10 5.78
N SER A 5 36.20 12.13 6.55
CA SER A 5 36.46 11.15 7.61
C SER A 5 35.47 11.41 8.73
N SER A 6 34.45 10.56 8.86
CA SER A 6 33.53 10.55 9.99
C SER A 6 34.19 9.90 11.20
N ALA A 7 35.05 10.65 11.88
CA ALA A 7 35.48 10.28 13.23
C ALA A 7 34.27 10.43 14.17
N ARG A 8 33.67 9.31 14.57
CA ARG A 8 32.75 9.26 15.72
C ARG A 8 33.55 9.68 16.96
N PRO A 9 33.02 10.54 17.85
CA PRO A 9 33.66 10.80 19.13
C PRO A 9 33.76 9.49 19.93
N GLU A 10 34.98 9.15 20.34
CA GLU A 10 35.28 8.00 21.19
C GLU A 10 34.54 8.15 22.53
N GLY A 11 33.62 7.22 22.82
CA GLY A 11 33.05 7.09 24.17
C GLY A 11 31.55 6.78 24.28
N ASP A 12 30.75 6.92 23.22
CA ASP A 12 29.31 6.58 23.30
C ASP A 12 29.08 5.11 22.91
N HIS A 13 29.25 4.20 23.86
CA HIS A 13 28.92 2.77 23.72
C HIS A 13 27.40 2.52 23.75
N ARG A 14 26.61 3.35 23.07
CA ARG A 14 25.21 2.99 22.82
C ARG A 14 25.19 1.86 21.79
N PRO A 15 24.49 0.74 22.07
CA PRO A 15 24.35 -0.31 21.08
C PRO A 15 23.75 0.29 19.80
N MET A 16 24.36 0.01 18.65
CA MET A 16 23.85 0.51 17.37
C MET A 16 22.36 0.19 17.25
N GLY A 17 21.56 1.23 16.99
CA GLY A 17 20.14 1.10 16.77
C GLY A 17 19.87 0.16 15.60
N PHE A 18 18.67 -0.44 15.57
CA PHE A 18 18.30 -1.39 14.52
C PHE A 18 18.52 -0.83 13.10
N ALA A 19 18.13 0.43 12.88
CA ALA A 19 18.35 1.12 11.61
C ALA A 19 19.84 1.28 11.27
N ASP A 20 20.68 1.67 12.24
CA ASP A 20 22.11 1.84 12.02
C ASP A 20 22.77 0.53 11.59
N ARG A 21 22.33 -0.60 12.15
CA ARG A 21 22.81 -1.93 11.75
C ARG A 21 22.45 -2.23 10.31
N LEU A 22 21.19 -2.00 9.90
CA LEU A 22 20.77 -2.20 8.51
C LEU A 22 21.54 -1.29 7.54
N LEU A 23 21.72 -0.02 7.89
CA LEU A 23 22.42 0.96 7.06
C LEU A 23 23.93 0.68 6.98
N SER A 24 24.50 -0.03 7.96
CA SER A 24 25.91 -0.43 7.96
C SER A 24 26.24 -1.58 7.00
N LEU A 25 25.22 -2.27 6.45
CA LEU A 25 25.45 -3.42 5.58
C LEU A 25 26.12 -3.00 4.24
N PRO A 26 27.15 -3.74 3.75
CA PRO A 26 27.94 -3.32 2.60
C PRO A 26 27.13 -3.13 1.31
N PHE A 27 26.11 -3.95 1.08
CA PHE A 27 25.26 -3.84 -0.10
C PHE A 27 24.29 -2.66 -0.02
N VAL A 28 23.91 -2.23 1.18
CA VAL A 28 23.07 -1.05 1.42
C VAL A 28 23.88 0.22 1.15
N GLN A 29 25.12 0.25 1.63
CA GLN A 29 26.02 1.40 1.42
C GLN A 29 26.38 1.62 -0.06
N ARG A 30 26.39 0.55 -0.87
CA ARG A 30 26.67 0.62 -2.31
C ARG A 30 25.51 1.19 -3.14
N SER A 31 24.29 1.26 -2.61
CA SER A 31 23.11 1.72 -3.35
C SER A 31 22.41 2.86 -2.62
N ASP A 32 22.52 4.09 -3.15
CA ASP A 32 21.84 5.25 -2.59
C ASP A 32 20.31 5.07 -2.58
N ALA A 33 19.75 4.37 -3.57
CA ALA A 33 18.33 4.06 -3.64
C ALA A 33 17.89 3.14 -2.49
N LEU A 34 18.65 2.07 -2.23
CA LEU A 34 18.32 1.12 -1.18
C LEU A 34 18.51 1.73 0.20
N ARG A 35 19.54 2.56 0.39
CA ARG A 35 19.73 3.37 1.61
C ARG A 35 18.54 4.31 1.83
N SER A 36 18.11 5.02 0.80
CA SER A 36 16.97 5.96 0.86
C SER A 36 15.67 5.23 1.19
N PHE A 37 15.45 4.05 0.60
CA PHE A 37 14.29 3.20 0.88
C PHE A 37 14.26 2.72 2.34
N ILE A 38 15.38 2.20 2.86
CA ILE A 38 15.46 1.73 4.25
C ILE A 38 15.24 2.89 5.23
N LEU A 39 15.82 4.05 4.96
CA LEU A 39 15.61 5.25 5.78
C LEU A 39 14.14 5.68 5.79
N GLY A 40 13.51 5.75 4.61
CA GLY A 40 12.09 6.08 4.51
C GLY A 40 11.18 5.07 5.21
N ALA A 41 11.49 3.77 5.09
CA ALA A 41 10.75 2.71 5.75
C ALA A 41 10.89 2.74 7.27
N TRP A 42 12.11 2.97 7.78
CA TRP A 42 12.35 3.09 9.21
C TRP A 42 11.67 4.33 9.79
N LEU A 43 11.81 5.49 9.13
CA LEU A 43 11.14 6.72 9.55
C LEU A 43 9.62 6.54 9.55
N GLY A 44 9.06 5.93 8.49
CA GLY A 44 7.65 5.61 8.42
C GLY A 44 7.20 4.70 9.56
N TRP A 45 7.98 3.68 9.91
CA TRP A 45 7.67 2.81 11.03
C TRP A 45 7.66 3.57 12.36
N GLN A 46 8.62 4.46 12.59
CA GLN A 46 8.66 5.28 13.81
C GLN A 46 7.44 6.20 13.90
N ILE A 47 7.04 6.83 12.79
CA ILE A 47 5.86 7.70 12.76
C ILE A 47 4.59 6.92 13.10
N GLU A 48 4.44 5.73 12.53
CA GLU A 48 3.22 4.92 12.72
C GLU A 48 3.16 4.17 14.05
N SER A 49 4.30 3.87 14.69
CA SER A 49 4.33 3.04 15.91
C SER A 49 4.60 3.81 17.21
N ASN A 50 5.26 4.97 17.15
CA ASN A 50 5.79 5.65 18.33
C ASN A 50 4.84 6.69 18.96
N TRP A 51 3.60 6.78 18.49
CA TRP A 51 2.60 7.74 19.01
C TRP A 51 1.95 7.29 20.34
N ALA A 52 2.16 6.03 20.75
CA ALA A 52 1.57 5.44 21.95
C ALA A 52 2.49 4.43 22.61
N ASP A 53 2.17 4.08 23.86
CA ASP A 53 2.81 2.95 24.55
C ASP A 53 2.62 1.65 23.75
N PRO A 54 3.59 0.72 23.78
CA PRO A 54 3.57 -0.49 22.94
C PRO A 54 2.29 -1.34 23.09
N LEU A 55 1.73 -1.39 24.30
CA LEU A 55 0.48 -2.12 24.56
C LEU A 55 -0.72 -1.44 23.90
N LEU A 56 -0.84 -0.12 24.00
CA LEU A 56 -1.93 0.63 23.39
C LEU A 56 -1.84 0.58 21.86
N PHE A 57 -0.63 0.70 21.32
CA PHE A 57 -0.37 0.51 19.90
C PHE A 57 -0.81 -0.88 19.42
N ALA A 58 -0.45 -1.94 20.16
CA ALA A 58 -0.86 -3.30 19.84
C ALA A 58 -2.39 -3.45 19.89
N VAL A 59 -3.04 -3.03 20.98
CA VAL A 59 -4.51 -3.10 21.12
C VAL A 59 -5.20 -2.37 19.97
N TYR A 60 -4.76 -1.16 19.63
CA TYR A 60 -5.35 -0.38 18.54
C TYR A 60 -5.13 -1.03 17.17
N SER A 61 -3.94 -1.59 16.93
CA SER A 61 -3.61 -2.30 15.68
C SER A 61 -4.47 -3.54 15.45
N PHE A 62 -4.97 -4.18 16.52
CA PHE A 62 -5.94 -5.28 16.43
C PHE A 62 -7.38 -4.77 16.34
N ALA A 63 -7.75 -3.82 17.20
CA ALA A 63 -9.12 -3.36 17.34
C ALA A 63 -9.62 -2.62 16.09
N ARG A 64 -8.81 -1.73 15.50
CA ARG A 64 -9.21 -0.91 14.34
C ARG A 64 -9.60 -1.74 13.11
N PRO A 65 -8.77 -2.68 12.61
CA PRO A 65 -9.15 -3.44 11.42
C PRO A 65 -10.32 -4.41 11.70
N LEU A 66 -10.40 -4.97 12.90
CA LEU A 66 -11.55 -5.79 13.30
C LEU A 66 -12.84 -4.97 13.35
N ALA A 67 -12.82 -3.77 13.94
CA ALA A 67 -13.99 -2.89 13.95
C ALA A 67 -14.43 -2.53 12.52
N SER A 68 -13.47 -2.22 11.64
CA SER A 68 -13.75 -1.91 10.23
C SER A 68 -14.41 -3.08 9.50
N VAL A 69 -13.91 -4.30 9.65
CA VAL A 69 -14.53 -5.47 9.00
C VAL A 69 -15.88 -5.83 9.63
N MET A 70 -16.04 -5.63 10.94
CA MET A 70 -17.30 -5.89 11.64
C MET A 70 -18.43 -4.98 11.14
N ILE A 71 -18.13 -3.73 10.78
CA ILE A 71 -19.13 -2.85 10.13
C ILE A 71 -19.64 -3.50 8.84
N LEU A 72 -18.74 -4.04 8.01
CA LEU A 72 -19.11 -4.74 6.78
C LEU A 72 -19.90 -6.01 7.05
N VAL A 73 -19.49 -6.83 8.04
CA VAL A 73 -20.21 -8.05 8.41
C VAL A 73 -21.62 -7.71 8.87
N VAL A 74 -21.79 -6.71 9.75
CA VAL A 74 -23.10 -6.27 10.24
C VAL A 74 -23.96 -5.80 9.07
N MET A 75 -23.42 -4.92 8.22
CA MET A 75 -24.14 -4.44 7.03
C MET A 75 -24.59 -5.60 6.14
N TYR A 76 -23.71 -6.54 5.83
CA TYR A 76 -24.04 -7.71 5.02
C TYR A 76 -25.10 -8.58 5.70
N SER A 77 -24.97 -8.84 7.00
CA SER A 77 -25.93 -9.68 7.75
C SER A 77 -27.32 -9.08 7.82
N VAL A 78 -27.43 -7.75 7.92
CA VAL A 78 -28.71 -7.03 7.95
C VAL A 78 -29.39 -7.09 6.58
N ILE A 79 -28.63 -7.03 5.49
CA ILE A 79 -29.17 -7.06 4.13
C ILE A 79 -29.55 -8.47 3.69
N THR A 80 -28.84 -9.50 4.17
CA THR A 80 -28.96 -10.88 3.70
C THR A 80 -29.59 -11.83 4.71
N ASP A 81 -30.20 -11.31 5.77
CA ASP A 81 -30.77 -12.09 6.89
C ASP A 81 -29.76 -13.11 7.47
N GLY A 82 -28.49 -12.70 7.58
CA GLY A 82 -27.43 -13.50 8.19
C GLY A 82 -26.80 -14.57 7.30
N ALA A 83 -26.91 -14.47 5.97
CA ALA A 83 -26.41 -15.48 5.02
C ALA A 83 -24.86 -15.45 4.81
N THR A 84 -24.08 -15.55 5.90
CA THR A 84 -22.60 -15.51 5.89
C THR A 84 -21.95 -16.76 5.27
N GLN A 85 -22.72 -17.83 5.08
CA GLN A 85 -22.24 -19.08 4.47
C GLN A 85 -22.26 -19.06 2.94
N GLN A 86 -22.73 -17.98 2.31
CA GLN A 86 -22.76 -17.87 0.86
C GLN A 86 -21.36 -17.53 0.29
N PRO A 87 -21.00 -18.00 -0.92
CA PRO A 87 -19.71 -17.68 -1.55
C PRO A 87 -19.45 -16.17 -1.71
N ILE A 88 -20.52 -15.39 -1.92
CA ILE A 88 -20.42 -13.94 -2.05
C ILE A 88 -19.93 -13.27 -0.76
N PHE A 89 -20.23 -13.81 0.42
CA PHE A 89 -19.71 -13.30 1.68
C PHE A 89 -18.18 -13.42 1.72
N ALA A 90 -17.64 -14.60 1.39
CA ALA A 90 -16.20 -14.81 1.33
C ALA A 90 -15.51 -13.89 0.30
N TYR A 91 -16.15 -13.65 -0.85
CA TYR A 91 -15.66 -12.73 -1.88
C TYR A 91 -15.51 -11.29 -1.35
N ILE A 92 -16.58 -10.77 -0.72
CA ILE A 92 -16.64 -9.40 -0.22
C ILE A 92 -15.71 -9.25 1.00
N TYR A 93 -15.76 -10.19 1.93
CA TYR A 93 -14.94 -10.17 3.14
C TYR A 93 -13.44 -10.16 2.79
N LEU A 94 -13.00 -11.09 1.94
CA LEU A 94 -11.59 -11.17 1.54
C LEU A 94 -11.18 -9.97 0.68
N GLY A 95 -12.08 -9.47 -0.17
CA GLY A 95 -11.88 -8.23 -0.93
C GLY A 95 -11.60 -7.03 -0.03
N ASN A 96 -12.42 -6.85 1.01
CA ASN A 96 -12.25 -5.80 2.01
C ASN A 96 -10.93 -5.95 2.78
N ALA A 97 -10.64 -7.16 3.26
CA ALA A 97 -9.40 -7.45 3.99
C ALA A 97 -8.16 -7.11 3.15
N LEU A 98 -8.10 -7.57 1.91
CA LEU A 98 -7.00 -7.27 0.98
C LEU A 98 -6.93 -5.78 0.62
N TYR A 99 -8.08 -5.09 0.60
CA TYR A 99 -8.11 -3.66 0.32
C TYR A 99 -7.40 -2.81 1.36
N ILE A 100 -7.22 -3.31 2.59
CA ILE A 100 -6.41 -2.64 3.61
C ILE A 100 -4.98 -2.38 3.09
N ILE A 101 -4.42 -3.32 2.33
CA ILE A 101 -3.11 -3.17 1.69
C ILE A 101 -3.14 -2.12 0.58
N VAL A 102 -4.17 -2.15 -0.29
CA VAL A 102 -4.34 -1.17 -1.37
C VAL A 102 -4.42 0.24 -0.82
N GLY A 103 -5.34 0.47 0.11
CA GLY A 103 -5.53 1.78 0.74
C GLY A 103 -4.29 2.23 1.51
N GLY A 104 -3.69 1.32 2.29
CA GLY A 104 -2.47 1.61 3.05
C GLY A 104 -1.29 2.03 2.17
N MET A 105 -1.10 1.37 1.02
CA MET A 105 0.01 1.69 0.11
C MET A 105 -0.19 3.03 -0.61
N LEU A 106 -1.39 3.27 -1.15
CA LEU A 106 -1.68 4.51 -1.87
C LEU A 106 -1.69 5.71 -0.94
N ALA A 107 -2.37 5.60 0.20
CA ALA A 107 -2.40 6.65 1.20
C ALA A 107 -1.00 6.85 1.80
N GLY A 108 -0.26 5.80 2.13
CA GLY A 108 1.07 5.91 2.76
C GLY A 108 2.07 6.72 1.94
N ILE A 109 2.16 6.46 0.63
CA ILE A 109 3.08 7.21 -0.24
C ILE A 109 2.60 8.65 -0.43
N SER A 110 1.30 8.87 -0.62
CA SER A 110 0.73 10.20 -0.81
C SER A 110 0.89 11.08 0.44
N TRP A 111 0.61 10.51 1.62
CA TRP A 111 0.71 11.19 2.90
C TRP A 111 2.15 11.53 3.25
N ALA A 112 3.12 10.67 2.91
CA ALA A 112 4.53 10.94 3.19
C ALA A 112 5.00 12.30 2.63
N VAL A 113 4.57 12.67 1.42
CA VAL A 113 4.90 13.97 0.82
C VAL A 113 4.38 15.13 1.65
N ILE A 114 3.18 14.97 2.19
CA ILE A 114 2.43 16.02 2.89
C ILE A 114 2.91 16.14 4.33
N ASP A 115 3.09 15.02 5.03
CA ASP A 115 3.72 14.96 6.35
C ASP A 115 5.07 15.66 6.34
N ASP A 116 5.92 15.32 5.36
CA ASP A 116 7.28 15.86 5.28
C ASP A 116 7.24 17.37 4.96
N ARG A 117 6.22 17.86 4.23
CA ARG A 117 6.05 19.28 3.87
C ARG A 117 5.42 20.11 4.99
N GLU A 118 4.28 19.68 5.52
CA GLU A 118 3.43 20.51 6.36
C GLU A 118 3.57 20.17 7.84
N HIS A 119 3.60 18.88 8.17
CA HIS A 119 3.62 18.44 9.57
C HIS A 119 5.04 18.54 10.17
N TYR A 120 6.03 17.98 9.49
CA TYR A 120 7.43 17.96 9.94
C TYR A 120 8.26 19.12 9.38
N ARG A 121 7.82 19.76 8.30
CA ARG A 121 8.50 20.90 7.65
C ARG A 121 9.95 20.60 7.27
N THR A 122 10.23 19.35 6.92
CA THR A 122 11.55 18.85 6.54
C THR A 122 11.70 18.67 5.03
N ALA A 123 10.64 18.87 4.24
CA ALA A 123 10.64 18.66 2.79
C ALA A 123 11.84 19.35 2.11
N LYS A 124 12.14 20.60 2.44
CA LYS A 124 13.29 21.32 1.86
C LYS A 124 14.61 20.62 2.13
N GLN A 125 14.83 20.16 3.36
CA GLN A 125 16.06 19.48 3.79
C GLN A 125 16.15 18.10 3.13
N LEU A 126 15.03 17.39 3.10
CA LEU A 126 14.94 16.05 2.53
C LEU A 126 15.22 16.05 1.02
N TYR A 127 14.61 16.96 0.27
CA TYR A 127 14.73 17.04 -1.19
C TYR A 127 15.98 17.78 -1.70
N THR A 128 16.78 18.36 -0.80
CA THR A 128 18.12 18.90 -1.10
C THR A 128 19.25 17.97 -0.66
N SER A 129 18.96 16.99 0.20
CA SER A 129 19.91 15.95 0.61
C SER A 129 20.22 14.95 -0.53
N PRO A 130 21.32 14.17 -0.43
CA PRO A 130 21.65 13.13 -1.40
C PRO A 130 20.78 11.86 -1.22
N LEU A 131 19.45 12.06 -1.17
CA LEU A 131 18.46 11.00 -1.12
C LEU A 131 17.81 10.79 -2.49
N VAL A 132 17.56 9.52 -2.80
CA VAL A 132 16.80 9.13 -3.97
C VAL A 132 15.31 9.21 -3.62
N GLY A 133 14.69 10.34 -3.94
CA GLY A 133 13.36 10.67 -3.42
C GLY A 133 12.25 9.66 -3.75
N TYR A 134 12.22 9.07 -4.94
CA TYR A 134 11.23 8.02 -5.25
C TYR A 134 11.41 6.77 -4.37
N ALA A 135 12.66 6.38 -4.08
CA ALA A 135 12.96 5.22 -3.25
C ALA A 135 12.62 5.51 -1.78
N TYR A 136 12.89 6.72 -1.31
CA TYR A 136 12.45 7.18 0.01
C TYR A 136 10.92 7.14 0.16
N LEU A 137 10.17 7.66 -0.82
CA LEU A 137 8.71 7.65 -0.78
C LEU A 137 8.14 6.22 -0.80
N CYS A 138 8.68 5.34 -1.64
CA CYS A 138 8.31 3.93 -1.61
C CYS A 138 8.65 3.28 -0.26
N GLY A 139 9.76 3.68 0.38
CA GLY A 139 10.12 3.27 1.73
C GLY A 139 9.08 3.71 2.75
N ARG A 140 8.66 4.98 2.74
CA ARG A 140 7.58 5.48 3.62
C ARG A 140 6.29 4.69 3.42
N GLY A 141 5.95 4.34 2.19
CA GLY A 141 4.81 3.45 1.86
C GLY A 141 4.96 2.04 2.45
N ALA A 142 6.17 1.48 2.46
CA ALA A 142 6.45 0.14 2.98
C ALA A 142 6.14 -0.01 4.49
N ALA A 143 6.28 1.07 5.27
CA ALA A 143 5.90 1.06 6.68
C ALA A 143 4.39 0.87 6.88
N ARG A 144 3.57 1.61 6.12
CA ARG A 144 2.11 1.42 6.13
C ARG A 144 1.71 0.06 5.56
N LEU A 145 2.42 -0.43 4.55
CA LEU A 145 2.22 -1.76 4.02
C LEU A 145 2.42 -2.84 5.09
N LEU A 146 3.43 -2.73 5.94
CA LEU A 146 3.68 -3.69 7.01
C LEU A 146 2.50 -3.73 7.98
N ILE A 147 2.01 -2.58 8.43
CA ILE A 147 0.84 -2.48 9.31
C ILE A 147 -0.42 -3.02 8.62
N GLY A 148 -0.61 -2.67 7.35
CA GLY A 148 -1.72 -3.17 6.54
C GLY A 148 -1.68 -4.68 6.33
N THR A 149 -0.48 -5.26 6.19
CA THR A 149 -0.30 -6.71 6.07
C THR A 149 -0.67 -7.41 7.37
N ILE A 150 -0.19 -6.91 8.52
CA ILE A 150 -0.58 -7.44 9.84
C ILE A 150 -2.09 -7.36 10.01
N SER A 151 -2.70 -6.21 9.68
CA SER A 151 -4.14 -5.99 9.76
C SER A 151 -4.92 -6.95 8.87
N THR A 152 -4.46 -7.17 7.64
CA THR A 152 -5.07 -8.10 6.67
C THR A 152 -5.01 -9.53 7.19
N ILE A 153 -3.89 -9.95 7.77
CA ILE A 153 -3.75 -11.28 8.39
C ILE A 153 -4.72 -11.42 9.55
N ILE A 154 -4.78 -10.44 10.47
CA ILE A 154 -5.71 -10.45 11.61
C ILE A 154 -7.15 -10.61 11.13
N VAL A 155 -7.57 -9.77 10.17
CA VAL A 155 -8.94 -9.81 9.62
C VAL A 155 -9.21 -11.13 8.90
N THR A 156 -8.27 -11.64 8.13
CA THR A 156 -8.45 -12.92 7.41
C THR A 156 -8.58 -14.09 8.38
N VAL A 157 -7.71 -14.16 9.41
CA VAL A 157 -7.77 -15.19 10.45
C VAL A 157 -9.09 -15.11 11.22
N PHE A 158 -9.51 -13.91 11.61
CA PHE A 158 -10.80 -13.68 12.26
C PHE A 158 -11.97 -14.17 11.39
N GLY A 159 -11.88 -13.91 10.08
CA GLY A 159 -12.88 -14.35 9.10
C GLY A 159 -13.01 -15.86 9.01
N VAL A 160 -11.87 -16.55 8.90
CA VAL A 160 -11.81 -18.02 8.87
C VAL A 160 -12.36 -18.61 10.17
N LEU A 161 -11.98 -18.08 11.34
CA LEU A 161 -12.35 -18.64 12.64
C LEU A 161 -13.83 -18.41 13.00
N LEU A 162 -14.40 -17.24 12.71
CA LEU A 162 -15.77 -16.92 13.12
C LEU A 162 -16.83 -17.18 12.06
N PHE A 163 -16.50 -16.99 10.78
CA PHE A 163 -17.47 -17.10 9.69
C PHE A 163 -17.24 -18.34 8.81
N GLY A 164 -16.16 -19.09 9.04
CA GLY A 164 -15.87 -20.32 8.30
C GLY A 164 -15.49 -20.06 6.84
N ILE A 165 -14.80 -18.95 6.55
CA ILE A 165 -14.33 -18.64 5.19
C ILE A 165 -13.49 -19.83 4.67
N PRO A 166 -13.79 -20.39 3.49
CA PRO A 166 -13.25 -21.66 3.02
C PRO A 166 -11.81 -21.53 2.47
N ILE A 167 -10.87 -21.04 3.29
CA ILE A 167 -9.44 -21.02 2.96
C ILE A 167 -8.84 -22.37 3.32
N THR A 168 -8.58 -23.21 2.31
CA THR A 168 -7.95 -24.51 2.50
C THR A 168 -6.44 -24.36 2.27
N PHE A 169 -5.65 -24.34 3.35
CA PHE A 169 -4.19 -24.15 3.27
C PHE A 169 -3.47 -25.14 2.34
N GLY A 170 -3.98 -26.36 2.21
CA GLY A 170 -3.41 -27.39 1.33
C GLY A 170 -3.64 -27.18 -0.16
N SER A 171 -4.59 -26.32 -0.56
CA SER A 171 -4.89 -26.02 -1.97
C SER A 171 -4.38 -24.65 -2.41
N ILE A 172 -3.63 -23.95 -1.56
CA ILE A 172 -3.04 -22.65 -1.90
C ILE A 172 -1.91 -22.87 -2.88
N ASP A 173 -2.03 -22.29 -4.08
CA ASP A 173 -0.94 -22.20 -5.04
C ASP A 173 0.07 -21.17 -4.55
N LEU A 174 1.04 -21.64 -3.76
CA LEU A 174 2.05 -20.79 -3.11
C LEU A 174 2.92 -20.01 -4.13
N PRO A 175 3.40 -20.59 -5.23
CA PRO A 175 4.06 -19.84 -6.30
C PRO A 175 3.21 -18.69 -6.84
N PHE A 176 1.94 -18.96 -7.16
CA PHE A 176 1.04 -17.93 -7.69
C PHE A 176 0.72 -16.85 -6.64
N LEU A 177 0.56 -17.23 -5.37
CA LEU A 177 0.36 -16.28 -4.27
C LEU A 177 1.56 -15.34 -4.13
N ILE A 178 2.79 -15.88 -4.08
CA ILE A 178 4.01 -15.07 -3.94
C ILE A 178 4.17 -14.15 -5.14
N ALA A 179 3.97 -14.65 -6.36
CA ALA A 179 4.02 -13.83 -7.57
C ALA A 179 2.98 -12.69 -7.53
N SER A 180 1.75 -12.99 -7.11
CA SER A 180 0.67 -12.02 -6.98
C SER A 180 0.96 -10.96 -5.91
N ILE A 181 1.56 -11.34 -4.78
CA ILE A 181 1.99 -10.39 -3.75
C ILE A 181 3.08 -9.47 -4.31
N VAL A 182 4.15 -10.02 -4.87
CA VAL A 182 5.28 -9.21 -5.37
C VAL A 182 4.83 -8.26 -6.47
N LEU A 183 4.08 -8.76 -7.46
CA LEU A 183 3.58 -7.94 -8.57
C LEU A 183 2.57 -6.91 -8.08
N GLY A 184 1.63 -7.30 -7.22
CA GLY A 184 0.64 -6.40 -6.65
C GLY A 184 1.27 -5.24 -5.90
N LEU A 185 2.17 -5.54 -4.96
CA LEU A 185 2.87 -4.51 -4.19
C LEU A 185 3.71 -3.59 -5.08
N THR A 186 4.39 -4.16 -6.08
CA THR A 186 5.15 -3.37 -7.06
C THR A 186 4.22 -2.45 -7.83
N THR A 187 3.08 -2.94 -8.31
CA THR A 187 2.12 -2.16 -9.10
C THR A 187 1.47 -1.05 -8.27
N LEU A 188 1.03 -1.38 -7.06
CA LEU A 188 0.42 -0.44 -6.11
C LEU A 188 1.42 0.63 -5.66
N SER A 189 2.70 0.29 -5.51
CA SER A 189 3.75 1.26 -5.20
C SER A 189 3.95 2.28 -6.33
N GLY A 190 3.91 1.84 -7.60
CA GLY A 190 3.99 2.72 -8.76
C GLY A 190 2.79 3.67 -8.81
N LEU A 191 1.59 3.15 -8.57
CA LEU A 191 0.37 3.98 -8.50
C LEU A 191 0.43 4.98 -7.33
N GLY A 192 0.84 4.55 -6.14
CA GLY A 192 1.01 5.42 -4.98
C GLY A 192 2.07 6.50 -5.23
N LEU A 193 3.15 6.17 -5.94
CA LEU A 193 4.19 7.13 -6.33
C LEU A 193 3.66 8.19 -7.32
N ILE A 194 2.78 7.82 -8.25
CA ILE A 194 2.10 8.78 -9.14
C ILE A 194 1.27 9.77 -8.32
N ILE A 195 0.49 9.26 -7.36
CA ILE A 195 -0.35 10.10 -6.49
C ILE A 195 0.51 11.01 -5.61
N GLY A 196 1.54 10.47 -4.97
CA GLY A 196 2.49 11.26 -4.17
C GLY A 196 3.22 12.31 -5.02
N ALA A 197 3.63 11.95 -6.24
CA ALA A 197 4.24 12.88 -7.17
C ALA A 197 3.29 14.04 -7.51
N ILE A 198 2.02 13.77 -7.83
CA ILE A 198 1.04 14.83 -8.11
C ILE A 198 0.81 15.70 -6.87
N SER A 199 0.86 15.13 -5.67
CA SER A 199 0.66 15.83 -4.40
C SER A 199 1.68 16.95 -4.15
N PHE A 200 2.90 16.88 -4.73
CA PHE A 200 3.85 18.00 -4.68
C PHE A 200 3.31 19.31 -5.28
N GLN A 201 2.36 19.22 -6.21
CA GLN A 201 1.79 20.38 -6.90
C GLN A 201 0.52 20.91 -6.23
N LEU A 202 -0.11 20.10 -5.37
CA LEU A 202 -1.31 20.50 -4.66
C LEU A 202 -0.91 21.26 -3.38
N GLY A 203 -1.38 22.49 -3.24
CA GLY A 203 -1.30 23.25 -1.99
C GLY A 203 -2.33 22.73 -0.98
N ARG A 204 -3.57 23.26 -1.03
CA ARG A 204 -4.60 23.05 0.01
C ARG A 204 -5.26 21.68 0.06
N ASN A 205 -5.44 21.00 -1.07
CA ASN A 205 -6.23 19.76 -1.13
C ASN A 205 -5.37 18.48 -1.17
N ALA A 206 -4.06 18.59 -0.95
CA ALA A 206 -3.16 17.45 -1.06
C ALA A 206 -3.53 16.32 -0.08
N TRP A 207 -3.95 16.66 1.14
CA TRP A 207 -4.31 15.70 2.21
C TRP A 207 -5.35 14.67 1.77
N GLN A 208 -6.29 15.06 0.91
CA GLN A 208 -7.40 14.21 0.51
C GLN A 208 -7.12 13.44 -0.78
N ALA A 209 -6.06 13.77 -1.53
CA ALA A 209 -5.83 13.20 -2.86
C ALA A 209 -5.66 11.66 -2.83
N GLY A 210 -4.83 11.16 -1.91
CA GLY A 210 -4.61 9.72 -1.74
C GLY A 210 -5.87 8.98 -1.27
N GLU A 211 -6.61 9.57 -0.33
CA GLU A 211 -7.84 8.98 0.20
C GLU A 211 -8.97 8.98 -0.82
N LEU A 212 -9.11 10.06 -1.62
CA LEU A 212 -10.13 10.16 -2.66
C LEU A 212 -9.91 9.11 -3.76
N ILE A 213 -8.66 8.95 -4.21
CA ILE A 213 -8.32 7.96 -5.24
C ILE A 213 -8.48 6.55 -4.68
N SER A 214 -8.06 6.30 -3.43
CA SER A 214 -8.31 5.02 -2.77
C SER A 214 -9.81 4.77 -2.56
N GLY A 215 -10.61 5.76 -2.19
CA GLY A 215 -12.07 5.61 -2.07
C GLY A 215 -12.73 5.26 -3.40
N ALA A 216 -12.32 5.92 -4.48
CA ALA A 216 -12.80 5.61 -5.82
C ALA A 216 -12.42 4.17 -6.25
N LEU A 217 -11.17 3.79 -6.04
CA LEU A 217 -10.70 2.42 -6.32
C LEU A 217 -11.45 1.38 -5.48
N TYR A 218 -11.85 1.69 -4.25
CA TYR A 218 -12.60 0.75 -3.42
C TYR A 218 -13.94 0.36 -4.05
N LEU A 219 -14.59 1.32 -4.71
CA LEU A 219 -15.84 1.12 -5.42
C LEU A 219 -15.66 0.38 -6.75
N PHE A 220 -14.63 0.75 -7.53
CA PHE A 220 -14.46 0.24 -8.90
C PHE A 220 -13.60 -1.02 -9.01
N ALA A 221 -12.70 -1.29 -8.06
CA ALA A 221 -11.75 -2.40 -8.13
C ALA A 221 -12.34 -3.75 -7.68
N GLY A 222 -13.63 -3.81 -7.41
CA GLY A 222 -14.29 -5.04 -6.99
C GLY A 222 -13.98 -5.48 -5.56
N ALA A 223 -13.60 -4.55 -4.68
CA ALA A 223 -13.31 -4.85 -3.28
C ALA A 223 -14.60 -5.13 -2.49
N LEU A 224 -15.63 -4.29 -2.68
CA LEU A 224 -16.91 -4.39 -1.98
C LEU A 224 -17.99 -5.13 -2.77
N PHE A 225 -18.01 -4.98 -4.10
CA PHE A 225 -18.99 -5.63 -4.97
C PHE A 225 -18.30 -6.34 -6.12
N PRO A 226 -18.78 -7.51 -6.55
CA PRO A 226 -18.36 -8.13 -7.80
C PRO A 226 -18.55 -7.18 -9.00
N LEU A 227 -17.59 -7.18 -9.93
CA LEU A 227 -17.63 -6.34 -11.13
C LEU A 227 -18.82 -6.67 -12.04
N ASP A 228 -19.33 -7.90 -11.95
CA ASP A 228 -20.51 -8.35 -12.71
C ASP A 228 -21.80 -7.61 -12.29
N ILE A 229 -21.84 -7.04 -11.09
CA ILE A 229 -23.00 -6.27 -10.59
C ILE A 229 -22.95 -4.81 -11.09
N LEU A 230 -21.77 -4.32 -11.46
CA LEU A 230 -21.62 -2.95 -11.95
C LEU A 230 -22.26 -2.79 -13.35
N PRO A 231 -22.88 -1.62 -13.62
CA PRO A 231 -23.30 -1.25 -14.98
C PRO A 231 -22.14 -1.39 -15.97
N PRO A 232 -22.40 -1.71 -17.26
CA PRO A 232 -21.35 -2.01 -18.23
C PRO A 232 -20.24 -0.94 -18.30
N VAL A 233 -20.62 0.33 -18.30
CA VAL A 233 -19.65 1.45 -18.34
C VAL A 233 -18.73 1.45 -17.11
N LEU A 234 -19.27 1.21 -15.91
CA LEU A 234 -18.49 1.20 -14.68
C LEU A 234 -17.61 -0.06 -14.58
N ARG A 235 -18.06 -1.17 -15.16
CA ARG A 235 -17.27 -2.40 -15.27
C ARG A 235 -16.00 -2.18 -16.10
N GLU A 236 -16.12 -1.56 -17.27
CA GLU A 236 -14.96 -1.25 -18.12
C GLU A 236 -13.97 -0.32 -17.41
N ILE A 237 -14.47 0.67 -16.67
CA ILE A 237 -13.61 1.54 -15.84
C ILE A 237 -12.88 0.72 -14.76
N GLY A 238 -13.57 -0.21 -14.11
CA GLY A 238 -12.97 -1.12 -13.14
C GLY A 238 -11.81 -1.94 -13.72
N LEU A 239 -11.93 -2.39 -14.97
CA LEU A 239 -10.90 -3.16 -15.69
C LEU A 239 -9.65 -2.34 -16.05
N ILE A 240 -9.68 -1.01 -15.96
CA ILE A 240 -8.49 -0.17 -16.17
C ILE A 240 -7.55 -0.25 -14.96
N PHE A 241 -8.08 -0.54 -13.78
CA PHE A 241 -7.31 -0.44 -12.54
C PHE A 241 -6.56 -1.73 -12.19
N PRO A 242 -5.27 -1.64 -11.81
CA PRO A 242 -4.48 -2.82 -11.46
C PRO A 242 -4.98 -3.50 -10.18
N ALA A 243 -5.59 -2.74 -9.27
CA ALA A 243 -6.15 -3.25 -8.02
C ALA A 243 -7.21 -4.33 -8.29
N THR A 244 -7.96 -4.22 -9.39
CA THR A 244 -8.98 -5.18 -9.81
C THR A 244 -8.38 -6.56 -10.07
N TYR A 245 -7.34 -6.61 -10.91
CA TYR A 245 -6.65 -7.85 -11.25
C TYR A 245 -5.90 -8.42 -10.05
N TRP A 246 -5.35 -7.56 -9.18
CA TRP A 246 -4.64 -8.01 -7.99
C TRP A 246 -5.57 -8.62 -6.95
N LEU A 247 -6.72 -7.99 -6.68
CA LEU A 247 -7.73 -8.54 -5.77
C LEU A 247 -8.24 -9.89 -6.28
N GLU A 248 -8.49 -10.03 -7.58
CA GLU A 248 -8.85 -11.31 -8.19
C GLU A 248 -7.75 -12.36 -8.04
N ALA A 249 -6.50 -12.03 -8.34
CA ALA A 249 -5.35 -12.94 -8.20
C ALA A 249 -5.21 -13.45 -6.75
N MET A 250 -5.29 -12.54 -5.78
CA MET A 250 -5.21 -12.90 -4.36
C MET A 250 -6.38 -13.79 -3.91
N ARG A 251 -7.60 -13.53 -4.39
CA ARG A 251 -8.76 -14.41 -4.11
C ARG A 251 -8.56 -15.80 -4.71
N ARG A 252 -8.09 -15.90 -5.95
CA ARG A 252 -7.82 -17.20 -6.60
C ARG A 252 -6.75 -17.99 -5.88
N ALA A 253 -5.71 -17.31 -5.40
CA ALA A 253 -4.64 -17.93 -4.63
C ALA A 253 -5.12 -18.46 -3.27
N LEU A 254 -6.06 -17.76 -2.61
CA LEU A 254 -6.52 -18.10 -1.25
C LEU A 254 -7.75 -19.01 -1.19
N LEU A 255 -8.72 -18.80 -2.09
CA LEU A 255 -10.00 -19.54 -2.13
C LEU A 255 -10.03 -20.62 -3.22
N GLY A 256 -9.10 -20.59 -4.17
CA GLY A 256 -9.12 -21.41 -5.38
C GLY A 256 -9.94 -20.78 -6.52
N ALA A 257 -9.56 -21.07 -7.76
CA ALA A 257 -10.14 -20.46 -8.96
C ALA A 257 -11.64 -20.74 -9.16
N ASN A 258 -12.12 -21.91 -8.71
CA ASN A 258 -13.49 -22.37 -8.97
C ASN A 258 -14.53 -21.84 -7.95
N MET A 259 -14.08 -21.28 -6.83
CA MET A 259 -14.95 -20.85 -5.72
C MET A 259 -15.46 -19.41 -5.85
N ILE A 260 -14.94 -18.65 -6.82
CA ILE A 260 -15.19 -17.21 -6.91
C ILE A 260 -16.57 -16.90 -7.50
N GLY A 261 -17.19 -17.81 -8.26
CA GLY A 261 -18.59 -17.70 -8.70
C GLY A 261 -18.91 -16.55 -9.66
N PHE A 262 -17.94 -15.70 -10.01
CA PHE A 262 -18.12 -14.53 -10.88
C PHE A 262 -17.48 -14.76 -12.24
N GLN A 263 -18.19 -14.36 -13.30
CA GLN A 263 -17.83 -14.67 -14.68
C GLN A 263 -16.84 -13.67 -15.27
N THR A 264 -16.66 -12.48 -14.68
CA THR A 264 -15.84 -11.39 -15.25
C THR A 264 -14.45 -11.87 -15.67
N PHE A 265 -13.81 -12.70 -14.84
CA PHE A 265 -12.46 -13.20 -15.06
C PHE A 265 -12.42 -14.71 -15.35
N ALA A 266 -13.57 -15.38 -15.47
CA ALA A 266 -13.62 -16.84 -15.66
C ALA A 266 -12.92 -17.31 -16.95
N ALA A 267 -12.85 -16.44 -17.97
CA ALA A 267 -12.15 -16.71 -19.22
C ALA A 267 -10.62 -16.53 -19.14
N LEU A 268 -10.12 -15.88 -18.09
CA LEU A 268 -8.71 -15.58 -17.91
C LEU A 268 -8.08 -16.60 -16.96
N ASP A 269 -7.02 -17.25 -17.40
CA ASP A 269 -6.21 -18.14 -16.56
C ASP A 269 -5.30 -17.33 -15.60
N ASN A 270 -4.81 -17.98 -14.54
CA ASN A 270 -3.89 -17.38 -13.57
C ASN A 270 -2.62 -16.82 -14.25
N THR A 271 -2.14 -17.49 -15.29
CA THR A 271 -1.01 -17.04 -16.11
C THR A 271 -1.32 -15.72 -16.83
N ALA A 272 -2.51 -15.60 -17.40
CA ALA A 272 -2.96 -14.39 -18.09
C ALA A 272 -3.10 -13.21 -17.10
N ILE A 273 -3.69 -13.44 -15.92
CA ILE A 273 -3.79 -12.40 -14.87
C ILE A 273 -2.40 -11.94 -14.42
N THR A 274 -1.47 -12.87 -14.24
CA THR A 274 -0.08 -12.55 -13.87
C THR A 274 0.59 -11.69 -14.95
N PHE A 275 0.39 -12.02 -16.22
CA PHE A 275 0.96 -11.26 -17.34
C PHE A 275 0.33 -9.86 -17.46
N ILE A 276 -0.99 -9.73 -17.26
CA ILE A 276 -1.67 -8.44 -17.22
C ILE A 276 -1.11 -7.59 -16.08
N LEU A 277 -0.99 -8.14 -14.87
CA LEU A 277 -0.40 -7.43 -13.72
C LEU A 277 1.05 -7.03 -13.98
N LEU A 278 1.85 -7.89 -14.61
CA LEU A 278 3.22 -7.57 -15.00
C LEU A 278 3.25 -6.39 -15.99
N ALA A 279 2.43 -6.43 -17.04
CA ALA A 279 2.34 -5.38 -18.03
C ALA A 279 1.90 -4.04 -17.42
N MET A 280 0.88 -4.07 -16.56
CA MET A 280 0.41 -2.90 -15.82
C MET A 280 1.47 -2.37 -14.86
N SER A 281 2.19 -3.24 -14.16
CA SER A 281 3.30 -2.87 -13.27
C SER A 281 4.38 -2.10 -14.02
N VAL A 282 4.84 -2.64 -15.16
CA VAL A 282 5.86 -1.99 -16.01
C VAL A 282 5.33 -0.64 -16.51
N GLY A 283 4.11 -0.61 -17.06
CA GLY A 283 3.51 0.63 -17.57
C GLY A 283 3.35 1.71 -16.48
N LEU A 284 2.91 1.32 -15.28
CA LEU A 284 2.75 2.22 -14.16
C LEU A 284 4.09 2.71 -13.61
N TRP A 285 5.12 1.88 -13.56
CA TRP A 285 6.44 2.33 -13.11
C TRP A 285 7.13 3.26 -14.11
N ILE A 286 6.96 3.02 -15.41
CA ILE A 286 7.42 3.97 -16.45
C ILE A 286 6.68 5.30 -16.29
N SER A 287 5.36 5.24 -16.14
CA SER A 287 4.52 6.43 -15.92
C SER A 287 4.89 7.16 -14.63
N ALA A 288 5.11 6.43 -13.53
CA ALA A 288 5.52 6.97 -12.25
C ALA A 288 6.88 7.66 -12.34
N ALA A 289 7.85 7.07 -13.03
CA ALA A 289 9.16 7.69 -13.24
C ALA A 289 9.04 9.01 -14.03
N PHE A 290 8.20 9.05 -15.07
CA PHE A 290 7.93 10.25 -15.85
C PHE A 290 7.24 11.33 -15.01
N VAL A 291 6.11 10.98 -14.37
CA VAL A 291 5.29 11.91 -13.56
C VAL A 291 6.09 12.43 -12.37
N TYR A 292 6.87 11.58 -11.71
CA TYR A 292 7.73 12.00 -10.59
C TYR A 292 8.77 13.02 -11.03
N ARG A 293 9.49 12.77 -12.13
CA ARG A 293 10.50 13.72 -12.66
C ARG A 293 9.86 15.03 -13.10
N TRP A 294 8.73 14.95 -13.80
CA TRP A 294 7.98 16.12 -14.26
C TRP A 294 7.49 16.95 -13.08
N SER A 295 6.83 16.32 -12.10
CA SER A 295 6.29 16.99 -10.92
C SER A 295 7.40 17.62 -10.09
N MET A 296 8.52 16.92 -9.88
CA MET A 296 9.65 17.45 -9.12
C MET A 296 10.28 18.67 -9.81
N ARG A 297 10.37 18.66 -11.14
CA ARG A 297 10.84 19.82 -11.91
C ARG A 297 9.90 21.01 -11.76
N GLN A 298 8.60 20.78 -11.94
CA GLN A 298 7.57 21.82 -11.79
C GLN A 298 7.54 22.39 -10.37
N ALA A 299 7.65 21.54 -9.35
CA ALA A 299 7.64 21.96 -7.96
C ALA A 299 8.87 22.82 -7.61
N ARG A 300 10.04 22.50 -8.17
CA ARG A 300 11.26 23.31 -8.05
C ARG A 300 11.15 24.66 -8.77
N GLU A 301 10.68 24.66 -10.01
CA GLU A 301 10.53 25.88 -10.82
C GLU A 301 9.54 26.85 -10.19
N LYS A 302 8.45 26.34 -9.59
CA LYS A 302 7.42 27.15 -8.93
C LYS A 302 7.73 27.47 -7.46
N GLY A 303 8.77 26.86 -6.87
CA GLY A 303 9.10 27.03 -5.45
C GLY A 303 8.00 26.54 -4.49
N VAL A 304 7.27 25.48 -4.87
CA VAL A 304 6.11 24.98 -4.09
C VAL A 304 6.41 23.74 -3.25
N ILE A 305 7.67 23.29 -3.21
CA ILE A 305 8.08 22.08 -2.46
C ILE A 305 7.91 22.27 -0.96
N ASP A 306 8.23 23.46 -0.46
CA ASP A 306 8.15 23.89 0.93
C ASP A 306 7.02 24.90 1.18
N LEU A 307 6.10 25.06 0.22
CA LEU A 307 4.97 25.98 0.39
C LEU A 307 3.96 25.37 1.38
N GLU A 308 4.01 25.86 2.60
CA GLU A 308 3.07 25.51 3.67
C GLU A 308 1.73 26.21 3.45
N THR A 309 0.65 25.53 3.81
CA THR A 309 -0.72 26.07 3.71
C THR A 309 -1.19 26.76 5.01
N ASN A 310 -0.36 26.80 6.05
CA ASN A 310 -0.60 27.43 7.37
C ASN A 310 -1.91 27.01 8.05
N TYR A 311 -2.29 25.75 7.95
CA TYR A 311 -3.38 25.15 8.74
C TYR A 311 -2.87 24.50 10.02
#